data_AF-A0A850NM08-F1
#
_entry.id   AF-A0A850NM08-F1
#
_cell.length_a   1.000
_cell.length_b   1.000
_cell.length_c   1.000
_cell.angle_alpha   90.00
_cell.angle_beta   90.00
_cell.angle_gamma   90.00
#
_symmetry.space_group_name_H-M   'P 1'
#
loop_
_entity.id
_entity.type
_entity.pdbx_description
1 polymer ?
#
loop_
_entity_poly.entity_id
_entity_poly.type
_entity_poly.pdbx_seq_one_letter_code
_entity_poly.pdbx_strand_id
1 'polypeptide(L)'
;MKKYLFKTLIFLLACFAVITLVLLKYGGYVDYFYVKFTTPKAKSMIIGDSRSMQGIQPSVVNEALSSKDYSLPVFNYSFTIAQASMGPLYNESILKKLDTSSSNGLFIISVTPWMFGSDKNNDNAKGEFREENSPPHNMHYVDVNPNYEYLLKNLQYFHFRTIFRQSAEMHKDGWLEEKNLPQSEAIFKAWKEGQSKIFDNMMEEYVVSDIRLESFHKLVVRLQEHGEVILVRMPIDSDFIEKEHLFYPSFDSDMERAAQKFNIPYFNFNKQFFATKFKTYDGHHLDKIGGQNFTKTLCDSIISIKNSINIPATNS
;
A
#
# COMPACT_ATOMS: atom_id res chain seq x y z
N MET A 1 -36.95 31.28 -21.49
CA MET A 1 -35.83 31.26 -20.51
C MET A 1 -36.10 30.38 -19.29
N LYS A 2 -37.12 30.62 -18.45
CA LYS A 2 -37.42 29.79 -17.25
C LYS A 2 -37.55 28.29 -17.54
N LYS A 3 -38.33 27.91 -18.56
CA LYS A 3 -38.49 26.50 -18.98
C LYS A 3 -37.17 25.86 -19.44
N TYR A 4 -36.29 26.62 -20.08
CA TYR A 4 -34.97 26.12 -20.52
C TYR A 4 -34.07 25.88 -19.31
N LEU A 5 -33.93 26.88 -18.43
CA LEU A 5 -33.12 26.76 -17.20
C LEU A 5 -33.59 25.59 -16.32
N PHE A 6 -34.89 25.41 -16.17
CA PHE A 6 -35.46 24.29 -15.42
C PHE A 6 -35.09 22.93 -16.03
N LYS A 7 -35.21 22.78 -17.36
CA LYS A 7 -34.81 21.55 -18.06
C LYS A 7 -33.31 21.28 -17.94
N THR A 8 -32.48 22.31 -18.09
CA THR A 8 -31.02 22.20 -17.90
C THR A 8 -30.68 21.78 -16.47
N LEU A 9 -31.33 22.37 -15.47
CA LEU A 9 -31.13 21.98 -14.08
C LEU A 9 -31.50 20.51 -13.84
N ILE A 10 -32.65 20.05 -14.34
CA ILE A 10 -33.05 18.63 -14.24
C ILE A 10 -32.02 17.72 -14.90
N PHE A 11 -31.54 18.07 -16.09
CA PHE A 11 -30.52 17.30 -16.79
C PHE A 11 -29.22 17.22 -16.00
N LEU A 12 -28.73 18.34 -15.46
CA LEU A 12 -27.53 18.37 -14.62
C LEU A 12 -27.70 17.54 -13.34
N LEU A 13 -28.86 17.63 -12.69
CA LEU A 13 -29.18 16.80 -11.51
C LEU A 13 -29.21 15.31 -11.85
N ALA A 14 -29.75 14.94 -13.02
CA ALA A 14 -29.74 13.56 -13.49
C ALA A 14 -28.32 13.06 -13.75
N CYS A 15 -27.47 13.84 -14.43
CA CYS A 15 -26.05 13.51 -14.63
C CYS A 15 -25.31 13.37 -13.29
N PHE A 16 -25.53 14.31 -12.36
CA PHE A 16 -24.94 14.28 -11.04
C PHE A 16 -25.38 13.03 -10.24
N ALA A 17 -26.66 12.68 -10.31
CA ALA A 17 -27.19 11.47 -9.68
C ALA A 17 -26.55 10.20 -10.28
N VAL A 18 -26.41 10.12 -11.61
CA VAL A 18 -25.75 8.99 -12.28
C VAL A 18 -24.29 8.86 -11.84
N ILE A 19 -23.53 9.96 -11.86
CA ILE A 19 -22.12 9.97 -11.41
C ILE A 19 -22.03 9.52 -9.95
N THR A 20 -22.89 10.05 -9.10
CA THR A 20 -22.95 9.69 -7.67
C THR A 20 -23.24 8.20 -7.48
N LEU A 21 -24.20 7.65 -8.22
CA LEU A 21 -24.49 6.22 -8.20
C LEU A 21 -23.30 5.38 -8.66
N VAL A 22 -22.58 5.83 -9.70
CA VAL A 22 -21.36 5.16 -10.18
C VAL A 22 -20.29 5.15 -9.10
N LEU A 23 -20.01 6.29 -8.48
CA LEU A 23 -19.04 6.41 -7.40
C LEU A 23 -19.37 5.51 -6.20
N LEU A 24 -20.63 5.54 -5.74
CA LEU A 24 -21.07 4.80 -4.56
C LEU A 24 -21.09 3.29 -4.77
N LYS A 25 -21.46 2.81 -5.97
CA LYS A 25 -21.62 1.37 -6.25
C LYS A 25 -20.42 0.73 -6.92
N TYR A 26 -19.72 1.49 -7.76
CA TYR A 26 -18.68 0.96 -8.64
C TYR A 26 -17.32 1.61 -8.43
N GLY A 27 -17.17 2.49 -7.43
CA GLY A 27 -15.91 3.17 -7.11
C GLY A 27 -14.69 2.25 -7.07
N GLY A 28 -14.81 1.08 -6.44
CA GLY A 28 -13.73 0.10 -6.34
C GLY A 28 -13.40 -0.66 -7.63
N TYR A 29 -14.25 -0.58 -8.65
CA TYR A 29 -13.98 -1.17 -9.96
C TYR A 29 -13.42 -0.14 -10.94
N VAL A 30 -13.83 1.13 -10.83
CA VAL A 30 -13.47 2.17 -11.80
C VAL A 30 -12.13 2.83 -11.53
N ASP A 31 -11.61 2.74 -10.32
CA ASP A 31 -10.35 3.36 -9.92
C ASP A 31 -9.76 2.56 -8.74
N TYR A 32 -8.46 2.30 -8.77
CA TYR A 32 -7.78 1.45 -7.78
C TYR A 32 -7.57 2.12 -6.42
N PHE A 33 -7.74 3.44 -6.29
CA PHE A 33 -7.51 4.15 -5.04
C PHE A 33 -8.77 4.84 -4.49
N TYR A 34 -9.79 5.10 -5.31
CA TYR A 34 -10.98 5.88 -4.94
C TYR A 34 -11.57 5.47 -3.58
N VAL A 35 -11.77 4.15 -3.39
CA VAL A 35 -12.38 3.61 -2.17
C VAL A 35 -11.55 3.92 -0.92
N LYS A 36 -10.22 4.12 -1.04
CA LYS A 36 -9.38 4.46 0.10
C LYS A 36 -9.66 5.84 0.68
N PHE A 37 -10.32 6.72 -0.07
CA PHE A 37 -10.70 8.07 0.34
C PHE A 37 -12.19 8.22 0.65
N THR A 38 -12.95 7.12 0.60
CA THR A 38 -14.38 7.06 0.94
C THR A 38 -14.66 6.21 2.18
N THR A 39 -13.62 5.70 2.83
CA THR A 39 -13.69 4.95 4.08
C THR A 39 -13.35 5.85 5.27
N PRO A 40 -13.80 5.54 6.50
CA PRO A 40 -13.37 6.28 7.69
C PRO A 40 -11.84 6.32 7.87
N LYS A 41 -11.37 7.20 8.75
CA LYS A 41 -9.99 7.12 9.25
C LYS A 41 -9.74 5.80 9.96
N ALA A 42 -8.49 5.33 9.93
CA ALA A 42 -8.12 4.01 10.43
C ALA A 42 -7.20 4.11 11.64
N LYS A 43 -7.43 3.23 12.63
CA LYS A 43 -6.63 3.11 13.85
C LYS A 43 -5.41 2.20 13.67
N SER A 44 -5.51 1.25 12.75
CA SER A 44 -4.47 0.30 12.37
C SER A 44 -4.34 0.31 10.85
N MET A 45 -3.12 0.23 10.33
CA MET A 45 -2.88 0.30 8.88
C MET A 45 -1.83 -0.68 8.36
N ILE A 46 -2.03 -1.11 7.11
CA ILE A 46 -0.96 -1.64 6.27
C ILE A 46 -0.51 -0.50 5.34
N ILE A 47 0.78 -0.19 5.32
CA ILE A 47 1.38 0.91 4.57
C ILE A 47 2.44 0.31 3.64
N GLY A 48 2.50 0.75 2.40
CA GLY A 48 3.48 0.21 1.45
C GLY A 48 3.12 0.44 -0.01
N ASP A 49 3.85 -0.23 -0.89
CA ASP A 49 3.63 -0.18 -2.33
C ASP A 49 2.62 -1.24 -2.82
N SER A 50 2.60 -1.50 -4.13
CA SER A 50 1.63 -2.38 -4.76
C SER A 50 1.72 -3.81 -4.25
N ARG A 51 2.87 -4.23 -3.69
CA ARG A 51 3.03 -5.57 -3.12
C ARG A 51 2.15 -5.74 -1.90
N SER A 52 2.14 -4.79 -0.96
CA SER A 52 1.26 -4.87 0.20
C SER A 52 -0.17 -4.50 -0.13
N MET A 53 -0.40 -3.62 -1.11
CA MET A 53 -1.73 -3.29 -1.60
C MET A 53 -2.49 -4.53 -2.07
N GLN A 54 -1.80 -5.49 -2.69
CA GLN A 54 -2.39 -6.69 -3.26
C GLN A 54 -2.16 -7.96 -2.41
N GLY A 55 -1.01 -8.06 -1.75
CA GLY A 55 -0.58 -9.30 -1.10
C GLY A 55 -0.85 -9.39 0.40
N ILE A 56 -1.12 -8.27 1.09
CA ILE A 56 -1.54 -8.31 2.51
C ILE A 56 -3.04 -8.07 2.61
N GLN A 57 -3.76 -9.08 3.08
CA GLN A 57 -5.22 -9.09 3.15
C GLN A 57 -5.71 -8.68 4.55
N PRO A 58 -6.37 -7.52 4.71
CA PRO A 58 -6.83 -7.05 6.01
C PRO A 58 -7.75 -8.03 6.73
N SER A 59 -8.67 -8.69 6.01
CA SER A 59 -9.56 -9.71 6.56
C SER A 59 -8.81 -10.83 7.27
N VAL A 60 -7.71 -11.31 6.70
CA VAL A 60 -6.87 -12.38 7.27
C VAL A 60 -6.13 -11.87 8.51
N VAL A 61 -5.60 -10.64 8.49
CA VAL A 61 -4.97 -10.02 9.67
C VAL A 61 -5.98 -9.88 10.80
N ASN A 62 -7.17 -9.37 10.49
CA ASN A 62 -8.23 -9.13 11.46
C ASN A 62 -8.70 -10.42 12.12
N GLU A 63 -8.85 -11.49 11.35
CA GLU A 63 -9.21 -12.82 11.88
C GLU A 63 -8.10 -13.37 12.77
N ALA A 64 -6.87 -13.44 12.27
CA ALA A 64 -5.74 -14.05 12.96
C ALA A 64 -5.33 -13.32 14.25
N LEU A 65 -5.49 -11.99 14.28
CA LEU A 65 -5.10 -11.15 15.42
C LEU A 65 -6.30 -10.68 16.25
N SER A 66 -7.51 -11.20 16.01
CA SER A 66 -8.74 -10.83 16.73
C SER A 66 -8.67 -11.03 18.25
N SER A 67 -7.87 -12.00 18.71
CA SER A 67 -7.64 -12.29 20.13
C SER A 67 -6.50 -11.48 20.76
N LYS A 68 -5.84 -10.61 19.98
CA LYS A 68 -4.75 -9.75 20.45
C LYS A 68 -5.28 -8.37 20.78
N ASP A 69 -4.59 -7.67 21.68
CA ASP A 69 -4.90 -6.29 22.07
C ASP A 69 -4.43 -5.30 20.98
N TYR A 70 -5.14 -5.30 19.85
CA TYR A 70 -4.97 -4.34 18.76
C TYR A 70 -6.29 -3.66 18.43
N SER A 71 -6.22 -2.39 18.04
CA SER A 71 -7.36 -1.63 17.52
C SER A 71 -7.66 -1.98 16.07
N LEU A 72 -8.22 -3.17 15.88
CA LEU A 72 -8.70 -3.68 14.60
C LEU A 72 -10.08 -3.07 14.26
N PRO A 73 -10.48 -3.02 12.98
CA PRO A 73 -9.82 -3.61 11.82
C PRO A 73 -8.58 -2.85 11.35
N VAL A 74 -7.60 -3.56 10.80
CA VAL A 74 -6.53 -2.97 9.99
C VAL A 74 -7.09 -2.51 8.65
N PHE A 75 -6.62 -1.35 8.18
CA PHE A 75 -6.97 -0.82 6.86
C PHE A 75 -5.73 -0.78 5.96
N ASN A 76 -5.83 -1.30 4.74
CA ASN A 76 -4.73 -1.26 3.80
C ASN A 76 -4.65 0.09 3.10
N TYR A 77 -3.71 0.93 3.54
CA TYR A 77 -3.39 2.24 2.96
C TYR A 77 -2.13 2.22 2.10
N SER A 78 -1.86 1.07 1.46
CA SER A 78 -0.81 0.93 0.44
C SER A 78 -1.28 1.44 -0.92
N PHE A 79 -0.36 1.91 -1.76
CA PHE A 79 -0.61 2.42 -3.11
C PHE A 79 0.36 1.79 -4.11
N THR A 80 0.36 2.17 -5.39
CA THR A 80 1.43 1.69 -6.29
C THR A 80 2.76 2.36 -5.98
N ILE A 81 3.85 1.80 -6.50
CA ILE A 81 5.21 2.31 -6.33
C ILE A 81 5.39 3.78 -6.73
N ALA A 82 4.57 4.28 -7.67
CA ALA A 82 4.60 5.67 -8.10
C ALA A 82 4.05 6.64 -7.03
N GLN A 83 3.13 6.17 -6.18
CA GLN A 83 2.49 6.96 -5.11
C GLN A 83 3.11 6.66 -3.73
N ALA A 84 3.49 5.41 -3.47
CA ALA A 84 3.93 4.96 -2.16
C ALA A 84 5.41 5.24 -1.86
N SER A 85 5.99 6.29 -2.45
CA SER A 85 7.38 6.64 -2.18
C SER A 85 7.49 7.12 -0.73
N MET A 86 8.43 6.57 0.05
CA MET A 86 8.63 6.90 1.46
C MET A 86 9.16 8.32 1.58
N GLY A 87 8.28 9.31 1.69
CA GLY A 87 8.64 10.71 1.71
C GLY A 87 7.66 11.55 2.54
N PRO A 88 7.95 12.85 2.71
CA PRO A 88 7.11 13.74 3.53
C PRO A 88 5.65 13.75 3.08
N LEU A 89 5.40 13.69 1.77
CA LEU A 89 4.06 13.75 1.20
C LEU A 89 3.24 12.48 1.46
N TYR A 90 3.86 11.30 1.43
CA TYR A 90 3.15 10.07 1.78
C TYR A 90 2.92 10.00 3.29
N ASN A 91 3.91 10.40 4.10
CA ASN A 91 3.78 10.48 5.55
C ASN A 91 2.62 11.39 5.96
N GLU A 92 2.51 12.59 5.38
CA GLU A 92 1.41 13.51 5.67
C GLU A 92 0.06 12.85 5.36
N SER A 93 -0.03 12.16 4.23
CA SER A 93 -1.24 11.44 3.83
C SER A 93 -1.60 10.31 4.80
N ILE A 94 -0.62 9.50 5.22
CA ILE A 94 -0.81 8.43 6.22
C ILE A 94 -1.34 9.02 7.53
N LEU A 95 -0.70 10.08 8.03
CA LEU A 95 -1.10 10.75 9.27
C LEU A 95 -2.47 11.44 9.15
N LYS A 96 -2.84 11.91 7.96
CA LYS A 96 -4.17 12.47 7.68
C LYS A 96 -5.27 11.40 7.75
N LYS A 97 -4.96 10.18 7.29
CA LYS A 97 -5.85 9.01 7.34
C LYS A 97 -5.90 8.34 8.72
N LEU A 98 -4.96 8.66 9.60
CA LEU A 98 -4.85 8.08 10.94
C LEU A 98 -5.96 8.61 11.86
N ASP A 99 -6.66 7.68 12.49
CA ASP A 99 -7.52 7.96 13.64
C ASP A 99 -6.67 7.88 14.92
N THR A 100 -6.42 9.03 15.54
CA THR A 100 -5.57 9.17 16.72
C THR A 100 -6.29 8.87 18.04
N SER A 101 -7.56 8.43 17.99
CA SER A 101 -8.33 8.07 19.20
C SER A 101 -7.91 6.75 19.86
N SER A 102 -6.98 6.00 19.26
CA SER A 102 -6.42 4.78 19.83
C SER A 102 -4.92 4.89 20.08
N SER A 103 -4.47 4.20 21.14
CA SER A 103 -3.05 3.99 21.49
C SER A 103 -2.55 2.58 21.17
N ASN A 104 -3.42 1.66 20.74
CA ASN A 104 -3.09 0.26 20.49
C ASN A 104 -3.27 -0.11 19.00
N GLY A 105 -2.93 0.81 18.10
CA GLY A 105 -2.92 0.55 16.66
C GLY A 105 -1.90 -0.52 16.26
N LEU A 106 -2.14 -1.18 15.13
CA LEU A 106 -1.17 -2.05 14.46
C LEU A 106 -0.78 -1.41 13.12
N PHE A 107 0.50 -1.10 12.95
CA PHE A 107 1.05 -0.51 11.74
C PHE A 107 2.04 -1.47 11.08
N ILE A 108 1.61 -2.11 10.00
CA ILE A 108 2.45 -2.99 9.19
C ILE A 108 3.00 -2.18 8.02
N ILE A 109 4.29 -1.84 8.05
CA ILE A 109 4.96 -1.12 6.97
C ILE A 109 5.70 -2.11 6.08
N SER A 110 5.16 -2.35 4.88
CA SER A 110 5.82 -3.09 3.82
C SER A 110 6.83 -2.20 3.11
N VAL A 111 8.10 -2.57 3.18
CA VAL A 111 9.21 -1.81 2.62
C VAL A 111 9.80 -2.51 1.40
N THR A 112 10.06 -1.72 0.35
CA THR A 112 10.82 -2.14 -0.82
C THR A 112 11.88 -1.08 -1.16
N PRO A 113 13.01 -1.45 -1.79
CA PRO A 113 14.05 -0.50 -2.18
C PRO A 113 13.52 0.69 -2.97
N TRP A 114 12.58 0.43 -3.88
CA TRP A 114 12.05 1.42 -4.82
C TRP A 114 11.29 2.56 -4.14
N MET A 115 10.71 2.33 -2.96
CA MET A 115 10.03 3.37 -2.20
C MET A 115 11.00 4.46 -1.71
N PHE A 116 12.30 4.17 -1.67
CA PHE A 116 13.35 5.09 -1.28
C PHE A 116 14.03 5.75 -2.49
N GLY A 117 13.57 5.47 -3.71
CA GLY A 117 14.05 6.09 -4.94
C GLY A 117 13.47 7.48 -5.18
N SER A 118 14.30 8.40 -5.66
CA SER A 118 13.89 9.68 -6.24
C SER A 118 14.25 9.71 -7.73
N ASP A 119 13.46 10.42 -8.52
CA ASP A 119 13.87 10.79 -9.87
C ASP A 119 15.18 11.56 -9.84
N LYS A 120 16.12 11.23 -10.73
CA LYS A 120 17.42 11.91 -10.86
C LYS A 120 17.29 13.40 -11.13
N ASN A 121 16.17 13.84 -11.70
CA ASN A 121 15.89 15.23 -12.01
C ASN A 121 15.20 16.00 -10.86
N ASN A 122 14.79 15.32 -9.79
CA ASN A 122 14.17 15.97 -8.64
C ASN A 122 15.19 16.24 -7.53
N ASP A 123 15.16 17.46 -6.99
CA ASP A 123 15.88 17.84 -5.78
C ASP A 123 14.97 17.73 -4.55
N ASN A 124 14.98 16.56 -3.88
CA ASN A 124 14.19 16.35 -2.66
C ASN A 124 14.58 17.32 -1.53
N ALA A 125 15.79 17.89 -1.53
CA ALA A 125 16.20 18.86 -0.50
C ALA A 125 15.50 20.22 -0.69
N LYS A 126 15.06 20.51 -1.93
CA LYS A 126 14.21 21.67 -2.25
C LYS A 126 12.72 21.35 -2.17
N GLY A 127 12.35 20.12 -1.78
CA GLY A 127 10.96 19.69 -1.71
C GLY A 127 10.37 19.25 -3.04
N GLU A 128 11.19 18.96 -4.05
CA GLU A 128 10.72 18.43 -5.32
C GLU A 128 10.51 16.92 -5.20
N PHE A 129 9.26 16.48 -5.35
CA PHE A 129 8.86 15.08 -5.23
C PHE A 129 8.03 14.65 -6.44
N ARG A 130 8.44 13.56 -7.11
CA ARG A 130 7.76 13.01 -8.30
C ARG A 130 6.27 12.72 -8.08
N GLU A 131 5.88 12.43 -6.85
CA GLU A 131 4.53 12.03 -6.48
C GLU A 131 3.57 13.21 -6.16
N GLU A 132 4.06 14.44 -6.07
CA GLU A 132 3.36 15.58 -5.43
C GLU A 132 1.93 15.83 -5.91
N ASN A 133 1.70 15.72 -7.21
CA ASN A 133 0.40 16.04 -7.83
C ASN A 133 -0.54 14.84 -7.96
N SER A 134 -0.17 13.68 -7.41
CA SER A 134 -0.94 12.43 -7.52
C SER A 134 -1.61 12.08 -6.18
N PRO A 135 -2.70 11.28 -6.19
CA PRO A 135 -3.22 10.73 -4.94
C PRO A 135 -2.17 9.77 -4.36
N PRO A 136 -2.01 9.66 -3.05
CA PRO A 136 -2.84 10.28 -2.03
C PRO A 136 -2.40 11.69 -1.60
N HIS A 137 -1.34 12.23 -2.18
CA HIS A 137 -0.68 13.48 -1.75
C HIS A 137 -1.50 14.73 -2.07
N ASN A 138 -2.21 14.72 -3.20
CA ASN A 138 -3.04 15.84 -3.62
C ASN A 138 -4.41 15.91 -2.91
N MET A 139 -4.67 15.06 -1.91
CA MET A 139 -5.98 14.90 -1.27
C MET A 139 -6.09 15.66 0.06
N HIS A 140 -7.19 16.41 0.22
CA HIS A 140 -7.58 17.02 1.49
C HIS A 140 -8.55 16.13 2.27
N TYR A 141 -9.63 15.67 1.63
CA TYR A 141 -10.61 14.78 2.23
C TYR A 141 -10.21 13.32 2.00
N VAL A 142 -9.97 12.60 3.10
CA VAL A 142 -9.52 11.19 3.07
C VAL A 142 -10.57 10.21 3.60
N ASP A 143 -11.73 10.70 3.99
CA ASP A 143 -12.78 9.95 4.69
C ASP A 143 -14.22 10.39 4.35
N VAL A 144 -14.43 10.94 3.16
CA VAL A 144 -15.75 11.45 2.72
C VAL A 144 -16.32 10.56 1.61
N ASN A 145 -17.60 10.20 1.71
CA ASN A 145 -18.27 9.33 0.75
C ASN A 145 -19.61 9.93 0.28
N PRO A 146 -19.80 10.22 -1.02
CA PRO A 146 -18.84 10.11 -2.11
C PRO A 146 -17.76 11.21 -2.05
N ASN A 147 -16.54 10.89 -2.50
CA ASN A 147 -15.44 11.85 -2.56
C ASN A 147 -15.39 12.56 -3.93
N TYR A 148 -16.06 13.71 -4.06
CA TYR A 148 -16.04 14.49 -5.31
C TYR A 148 -14.71 15.24 -5.53
N GLU A 149 -13.96 15.56 -4.47
CA GLU A 149 -12.61 16.12 -4.60
C GLU A 149 -11.72 15.15 -5.39
N TYR A 150 -11.76 13.86 -5.02
CA TYR A 150 -11.00 12.83 -5.71
C TYR A 150 -11.41 12.74 -7.18
N LEU A 151 -12.71 12.69 -7.48
CA LEU A 151 -13.17 12.63 -8.87
C LEU A 151 -12.62 13.80 -9.71
N LEU A 152 -12.66 15.03 -9.17
CA LEU A 152 -12.23 16.23 -9.89
C LEU A 152 -10.71 16.30 -10.08
N LYS A 153 -9.94 15.96 -9.04
CA LYS A 153 -8.47 16.01 -9.10
C LYS A 153 -7.85 14.83 -9.85
N ASN A 154 -8.50 13.67 -9.80
CA ASN A 154 -7.92 12.38 -10.21
C ASN A 154 -8.73 11.70 -11.32
N LEU A 155 -9.48 12.45 -12.13
CA LEU A 155 -10.33 11.91 -13.21
C LEU A 155 -9.55 10.98 -14.17
N GLN A 156 -8.26 11.26 -14.38
CA GLN A 156 -7.37 10.46 -15.24
C GLN A 156 -7.19 9.00 -14.79
N TYR A 157 -7.43 8.69 -13.52
CA TYR A 157 -7.35 7.35 -12.97
C TYR A 157 -8.68 6.56 -13.11
N PHE A 158 -9.77 7.23 -13.47
CA PHE A 158 -11.07 6.57 -13.67
C PHE A 158 -11.15 5.87 -15.02
N HIS A 159 -11.31 4.56 -14.98
CA HIS A 159 -11.51 3.70 -16.13
C HIS A 159 -12.94 3.16 -16.18
N PHE A 160 -13.96 4.00 -16.39
CA PHE A 160 -15.39 3.60 -16.33
C PHE A 160 -15.80 2.34 -17.14
N ARG A 161 -15.02 1.92 -18.13
CA ARG A 161 -15.23 0.65 -18.86
C ARG A 161 -15.04 -0.59 -17.99
N THR A 162 -14.28 -0.50 -16.90
CA THR A 162 -14.01 -1.62 -15.97
C THR A 162 -15.23 -2.00 -15.14
N ILE A 163 -16.29 -1.17 -15.08
CA ILE A 163 -17.58 -1.51 -14.45
C ILE A 163 -18.10 -2.86 -14.96
N PHE A 164 -17.89 -3.15 -16.26
CA PHE A 164 -18.34 -4.39 -16.90
C PHE A 164 -17.32 -5.52 -16.84
N ARG A 165 -16.03 -5.21 -16.91
CA ARG A 165 -14.95 -6.23 -16.93
C ARG A 165 -14.63 -6.77 -15.54
N GLN A 166 -14.64 -5.89 -14.53
CA GLN A 166 -14.31 -6.18 -13.13
C GLN A 166 -13.05 -7.03 -12.98
N SER A 167 -12.01 -6.72 -13.78
CA SER A 167 -10.74 -7.45 -13.77
C SER A 167 -9.97 -7.27 -12.46
N ALA A 168 -10.20 -6.17 -11.75
CA ALA A 168 -9.70 -5.97 -10.40
C ALA A 168 -10.77 -5.25 -9.55
N GLU A 169 -10.63 -5.35 -8.23
CA GLU A 169 -11.53 -4.71 -7.27
C GLU A 169 -10.74 -4.15 -6.08
N MET A 170 -10.89 -2.85 -5.83
CA MET A 170 -10.45 -2.22 -4.59
C MET A 170 -11.53 -2.38 -3.52
N HIS A 171 -11.27 -3.24 -2.55
CA HIS A 171 -12.16 -3.55 -1.44
C HIS A 171 -12.24 -2.40 -0.42
N LYS A 172 -13.30 -2.39 0.41
CA LYS A 172 -13.52 -1.35 1.44
C LYS A 172 -12.48 -1.34 2.55
N ASP A 173 -11.75 -2.43 2.74
CA ASP A 173 -10.62 -2.51 3.65
C ASP A 173 -9.29 -2.08 3.00
N GLY A 174 -9.33 -1.64 1.74
CA GLY A 174 -8.19 -1.12 1.00
C GLY A 174 -7.34 -2.18 0.29
N TRP A 175 -7.75 -3.44 0.31
CA TRP A 175 -7.09 -4.51 -0.46
C TRP A 175 -7.46 -4.44 -1.94
N LEU A 176 -6.47 -4.49 -2.83
CA LEU A 176 -6.69 -4.65 -4.26
C LEU A 176 -6.69 -6.14 -4.63
N GLU A 177 -7.84 -6.67 -5.05
CA GLU A 177 -7.94 -8.02 -5.59
C GLU A 177 -7.77 -7.97 -7.11
N GLU A 178 -6.65 -8.49 -7.61
CA GLU A 178 -6.46 -8.77 -9.03
C GLU A 178 -7.15 -10.09 -9.40
N LYS A 179 -8.06 -10.05 -10.38
CA LYS A 179 -8.81 -11.21 -10.86
C LYS A 179 -8.32 -11.66 -12.24
N ASN A 180 -7.59 -10.80 -12.96
CA ASN A 180 -6.93 -11.15 -14.22
C ASN A 180 -5.55 -11.75 -13.93
N LEU A 181 -5.51 -13.08 -13.79
CA LEU A 181 -4.31 -13.86 -13.50
C LEU A 181 -3.79 -14.58 -14.76
N PRO A 182 -2.47 -14.85 -14.86
CA PRO A 182 -1.92 -15.57 -16.00
C PRO A 182 -2.50 -16.99 -16.05
N GLN A 183 -3.03 -17.37 -17.21
CA GLN A 183 -3.66 -18.68 -17.42
C GLN A 183 -2.68 -19.76 -17.91
N SER A 184 -1.44 -19.37 -18.21
CA SER A 184 -0.39 -20.29 -18.66
C SER A 184 0.99 -19.79 -18.23
N GLU A 185 1.94 -20.71 -18.19
CA GLU A 185 3.35 -20.41 -17.90
C GLU A 185 3.94 -19.40 -18.90
N ALA A 186 3.53 -19.45 -20.16
CA ALA A 186 3.98 -18.50 -21.18
C ALA A 186 3.50 -17.08 -20.89
N ILE A 187 2.25 -16.92 -20.45
CA ILE A 187 1.69 -15.61 -20.07
C ILE A 187 2.38 -15.10 -18.80
N PHE A 188 2.57 -15.96 -17.80
CA PHE A 188 3.30 -15.61 -16.57
C PHE A 188 4.70 -15.09 -16.89
N LYS A 189 5.49 -15.81 -17.69
CA LYS A 189 6.83 -15.38 -18.12
C LYS A 189 6.82 -14.06 -18.86
N ALA A 190 5.83 -13.84 -19.75
CA ALA A 190 5.71 -12.60 -20.49
C ALA A 190 5.39 -11.40 -19.56
N TRP A 191 4.52 -11.58 -18.57
CA TRP A 191 4.20 -10.55 -17.58
C TRP A 191 5.39 -10.24 -16.69
N LYS A 192 6.06 -11.29 -16.20
CA LYS A 192 7.28 -11.19 -15.41
C LYS A 192 8.39 -10.43 -16.15
N GLU A 193 8.60 -10.74 -17.42
CA GLU A 193 9.53 -10.01 -18.29
C GLU A 193 9.13 -8.53 -18.46
N GLY A 194 7.83 -8.24 -18.58
CA GLY A 194 7.32 -6.87 -18.61
C GLY A 194 7.65 -6.10 -17.32
N GLN A 195 7.41 -6.70 -16.16
CA GLN A 195 7.74 -6.13 -14.86
C GLN A 195 9.26 -5.94 -14.67
N SER A 196 10.06 -6.90 -15.14
CA SER A 196 11.52 -6.84 -15.13
C SER A 196 12.05 -5.60 -15.88
N LYS A 197 11.49 -5.30 -17.06
CA LYS A 197 11.84 -4.11 -17.85
C LYS A 197 11.48 -2.80 -17.16
N ILE A 198 10.34 -2.77 -16.44
CA ILE A 198 9.98 -1.59 -15.65
C ILE A 198 11.04 -1.32 -14.58
N PHE A 199 11.56 -2.38 -13.93
CA PHE A 199 12.61 -2.22 -12.92
C PHE A 199 13.94 -1.77 -13.53
N ASP A 200 14.27 -2.26 -14.74
CA ASP A 200 15.45 -1.78 -15.47
C ASP A 200 15.38 -0.27 -15.73
N ASN A 201 14.24 0.22 -16.25
CA ASN A 201 14.03 1.65 -16.44
C ASN A 201 14.10 2.43 -15.12
N MET A 202 13.54 1.90 -14.04
CA MET A 202 13.60 2.55 -12.72
C MET A 202 15.03 2.65 -12.19
N MET A 203 15.89 1.66 -12.43
CA MET A 203 17.32 1.74 -12.07
C MET A 203 18.07 2.81 -12.89
N GLU A 204 17.64 3.04 -14.14
CA GLU A 204 18.19 4.08 -14.99
C GLU A 204 17.69 5.48 -14.61
N GLU A 205 16.46 5.61 -14.12
CA GLU A 205 15.82 6.90 -13.83
C GLU A 205 16.01 7.37 -12.38
N TYR A 206 16.16 6.43 -11.43
CA TYR A 206 16.11 6.75 -10.00
C TYR A 206 17.45 6.65 -9.29
N VAL A 207 17.53 7.35 -8.16
CA VAL A 207 18.62 7.26 -7.18
C VAL A 207 18.04 7.12 -5.79
N VAL A 208 18.73 6.40 -4.92
CA VAL A 208 18.36 6.28 -3.50
C VAL A 208 18.45 7.66 -2.84
N SER A 209 17.44 8.02 -2.04
CA SER A 209 17.32 9.32 -1.38
C SER A 209 17.41 9.20 0.15
N ASP A 210 18.41 9.87 0.73
CA ASP A 210 18.56 9.95 2.19
C ASP A 210 17.39 10.68 2.85
N ILE A 211 16.80 11.65 2.16
CA ILE A 211 15.62 12.40 2.64
C ILE A 211 14.41 11.47 2.77
N ARG A 212 14.29 10.49 1.87
CA ARG A 212 13.25 9.46 1.94
C ARG A 212 13.48 8.52 3.11
N LEU A 213 14.74 8.12 3.35
CA LEU A 213 15.10 7.32 4.52
C LEU A 213 14.84 8.06 5.84
N GLU A 214 15.18 9.35 5.91
CA GLU A 214 14.87 10.19 7.07
C GLU A 214 13.36 10.36 7.27
N SER A 215 12.61 10.52 6.18
CA SER A 215 11.16 10.60 6.22
C SER A 215 10.54 9.31 6.75
N PHE A 216 11.03 8.15 6.32
CA PHE A 216 10.62 6.85 6.87
C PHE A 216 10.87 6.76 8.38
N HIS A 217 12.05 7.18 8.85
CA HIS A 217 12.35 7.24 10.29
C HIS A 217 11.36 8.13 11.06
N LYS A 218 11.03 9.30 10.52
CA LYS A 218 10.02 10.20 11.13
C LYS A 218 8.65 9.52 11.18
N LEU A 219 8.24 8.82 10.12
CA LEU A 219 6.98 8.10 10.10
C LEU A 219 6.91 7.04 11.20
N VAL A 220 7.96 6.22 11.33
CA VAL A 220 8.04 5.18 12.38
C VAL A 220 7.82 5.79 13.76
N VAL A 221 8.55 6.86 14.10
CA VAL A 221 8.40 7.54 15.39
C VAL A 221 6.96 8.02 15.61
N ARG A 222 6.36 8.68 14.60
CA ARG A 222 4.99 9.20 14.69
C ARG A 222 3.95 8.09 14.86
N LEU A 223 4.13 6.95 14.20
CA LEU A 223 3.21 5.82 14.32
C LEU A 223 3.36 5.09 15.67
N GLN A 224 4.57 5.02 16.23
CA GLN A 224 4.80 4.45 17.56
C GLN A 224 4.09 5.22 18.70
N GLU A 225 3.74 6.49 18.48
CA GLU A 225 2.88 7.26 19.42
C GLU A 225 1.44 6.69 19.50
N HIS A 226 1.02 5.90 18.50
CA HIS A 226 -0.35 5.42 18.36
C HIS A 226 -0.48 3.90 18.36
N GLY A 227 0.62 3.16 18.52
CA GLY A 227 0.59 1.71 18.57
C GLY A 227 1.89 1.04 18.14
N GLU A 228 1.77 -0.24 17.78
CA GLU A 228 2.89 -1.07 17.42
C GLU A 228 3.22 -0.94 15.93
N VAL A 229 4.50 -0.72 15.62
CA VAL A 229 5.01 -0.65 14.25
C VAL A 229 5.80 -1.91 13.94
N ILE A 230 5.56 -2.49 12.77
CA ILE A 230 6.21 -3.71 12.29
C ILE A 230 6.68 -3.47 10.86
N LEU A 231 7.95 -3.79 10.58
CA LEU A 231 8.48 -3.75 9.22
C LEU A 231 8.38 -5.12 8.57
N VAL A 232 7.99 -5.14 7.30
CA VAL A 232 7.95 -6.36 6.51
C VAL A 232 8.57 -6.15 5.14
N ARG A 233 9.45 -7.06 4.72
CA ARG A 233 9.88 -7.19 3.32
C ARG A 233 9.19 -8.40 2.73
N MET A 234 8.27 -8.14 1.80
CA MET A 234 7.44 -9.18 1.17
C MET A 234 8.26 -10.09 0.24
N PRO A 235 7.84 -11.37 0.11
CA PRO A 235 8.51 -12.34 -0.75
C PRO A 235 8.30 -12.01 -2.23
N ILE A 236 9.38 -12.08 -3.02
CA ILE A 236 9.39 -11.94 -4.47
C ILE A 236 10.35 -12.96 -5.09
N ASP A 237 10.28 -13.15 -6.40
CA ASP A 237 11.20 -14.05 -7.10
C ASP A 237 12.64 -13.52 -7.09
N SER A 238 13.62 -14.43 -7.14
CA SER A 238 15.04 -14.12 -6.92
C SER A 238 15.64 -13.12 -7.91
N ASP A 239 15.19 -13.14 -9.16
CA ASP A 239 15.62 -12.19 -10.19
C ASP A 239 15.19 -10.74 -9.89
N PHE A 240 14.05 -10.55 -9.22
CA PHE A 240 13.67 -9.23 -8.71
C PHE A 240 14.47 -8.84 -7.47
N ILE A 241 14.84 -9.79 -6.60
CA ILE A 241 15.73 -9.53 -5.46
C ILE A 241 17.10 -9.04 -5.96
N GLU A 242 17.63 -9.65 -7.02
CA GLU A 242 18.90 -9.25 -7.63
C GLU A 242 18.85 -7.80 -8.15
N LYS A 243 17.80 -7.42 -8.89
CA LYS A 243 17.62 -6.02 -9.35
C LYS A 243 17.48 -5.04 -8.19
N GLU A 244 16.74 -5.42 -7.16
CA GLU A 244 16.61 -4.64 -5.94
C GLU A 244 17.95 -4.42 -5.24
N HIS A 245 18.80 -5.44 -5.20
CA HIS A 245 20.15 -5.34 -4.64
C HIS A 245 21.08 -4.48 -5.50
N LEU A 246 20.95 -4.53 -6.84
CA LEU A 246 21.68 -3.64 -7.74
C LEU A 246 21.29 -2.18 -7.55
N PHE A 247 20.00 -1.89 -7.35
CA PHE A 247 19.50 -0.55 -7.13
C PHE A 247 19.89 0.03 -5.76
N TYR A 248 19.70 -0.76 -4.70
CA TYR A 248 19.96 -0.33 -3.33
C TYR A 248 20.70 -1.43 -2.53
N PRO A 249 22.03 -1.55 -2.69
CA PRO A 249 22.80 -2.65 -2.13
C PRO A 249 22.69 -2.81 -0.60
N SER A 250 22.59 -1.69 0.12
CA SER A 250 22.53 -1.67 1.59
C SER A 250 21.12 -1.83 2.17
N PHE A 251 20.07 -1.92 1.35
CA PHE A 251 18.67 -1.83 1.78
C PHE A 251 18.33 -2.72 2.98
N ASP A 252 18.66 -4.01 2.94
CA ASP A 252 18.36 -4.92 4.05
C ASP A 252 19.06 -4.50 5.34
N SER A 253 20.34 -4.16 5.25
CA SER A 253 21.11 -3.70 6.40
C SER A 253 20.57 -2.38 6.95
N ASP A 254 20.03 -1.52 6.10
CA ASP A 254 19.45 -0.23 6.49
C ASP A 254 18.12 -0.44 7.24
N MET A 255 17.29 -1.37 6.76
CA MET A 255 16.05 -1.77 7.43
C MET A 255 16.30 -2.49 8.75
N GLU A 256 17.32 -3.35 8.83
CA GLU A 256 17.76 -3.97 10.09
C GLU A 256 18.24 -2.92 11.10
N ARG A 257 19.05 -1.95 10.67
CA ARG A 257 19.50 -0.84 11.53
C ARG A 257 18.33 0.03 11.99
N ALA A 258 17.38 0.33 11.10
CA ALA A 258 16.18 1.06 11.48
C ALA A 258 15.35 0.28 12.52
N ALA A 259 15.15 -1.03 12.29
CA ALA A 259 14.44 -1.91 13.20
C ALA A 259 15.07 -1.92 14.61
N GLN A 260 16.39 -2.06 14.69
CA GLN A 260 17.14 -1.97 15.93
C GLN A 260 17.03 -0.59 16.59
N LYS A 261 17.22 0.49 15.81
CA LYS A 261 17.16 1.87 16.29
C LYS A 261 15.82 2.22 16.94
N PHE A 262 14.72 1.77 16.36
CA PHE A 262 13.38 2.05 16.85
C PHE A 262 12.79 0.94 17.73
N ASN A 263 13.57 -0.12 17.98
CA ASN A 263 13.14 -1.31 18.72
C ASN A 263 11.82 -1.89 18.17
N ILE A 264 11.76 -2.09 16.86
CA ILE A 264 10.62 -2.67 16.15
C ILE A 264 11.00 -3.96 15.43
N PRO A 265 10.07 -4.91 15.25
CA PRO A 265 10.34 -6.10 14.45
C PRO A 265 10.56 -5.77 12.97
N TYR A 266 11.49 -6.50 12.35
CA TYR A 266 11.65 -6.56 10.90
C TYR A 266 11.59 -8.00 10.41
N PHE A 267 10.58 -8.31 9.60
CA PHE A 267 10.41 -9.61 8.98
C PHE A 267 10.79 -9.56 7.51
N ASN A 268 11.92 -10.17 7.17
CA ASN A 268 12.35 -10.32 5.78
C ASN A 268 11.98 -11.72 5.26
N PHE A 269 11.01 -11.76 4.33
CA PHE A 269 10.51 -12.99 3.71
C PHE A 269 11.18 -13.33 2.37
N ASN A 270 12.25 -12.63 1.98
CA ASN A 270 13.08 -12.98 0.82
C ASN A 270 14.21 -13.97 1.15
N LYS A 271 14.21 -14.54 2.35
CA LYS A 271 15.17 -15.59 2.74
C LYS A 271 14.86 -16.90 1.99
N GLN A 272 15.90 -17.69 1.73
CA GLN A 272 15.84 -18.92 0.93
C GLN A 272 14.70 -19.88 1.31
N PHE A 273 14.36 -19.98 2.60
CA PHE A 273 13.26 -20.81 3.10
C PHE A 273 11.87 -20.43 2.52
N PHE A 274 11.69 -19.18 2.10
CA PHE A 274 10.41 -18.65 1.60
C PHE A 274 10.31 -18.53 0.07
N ALA A 275 11.42 -18.75 -0.65
CA ALA A 275 11.58 -18.38 -2.06
C ALA A 275 10.53 -18.97 -3.03
N THR A 276 9.86 -20.06 -2.66
CA THR A 276 8.82 -20.71 -3.48
C THR A 276 7.50 -20.92 -2.74
N LYS A 277 7.38 -20.39 -1.52
CA LYS A 277 6.23 -20.67 -0.64
C LYS A 277 4.97 -19.91 -1.06
N PHE A 278 5.12 -18.78 -1.74
CA PHE A 278 4.03 -17.86 -2.02
C PHE A 278 3.90 -17.64 -3.52
N LYS A 279 2.70 -17.88 -4.04
CA LYS A 279 2.44 -17.79 -5.48
C LYS A 279 2.33 -16.33 -5.91
N THR A 280 3.17 -15.95 -6.86
CA THR A 280 3.09 -14.67 -7.58
C THR A 280 2.38 -14.85 -8.92
N TYR A 281 1.89 -13.77 -9.50
CA TYR A 281 1.28 -13.79 -10.85
C TYR A 281 2.12 -13.06 -11.91
N ASP A 282 3.18 -12.37 -11.50
CA ASP A 282 4.15 -11.70 -12.37
C ASP A 282 5.58 -11.74 -11.79
N GLY A 283 5.81 -12.57 -10.78
CA GLY A 283 7.08 -12.74 -10.09
C GLY A 283 7.34 -11.79 -8.91
N HIS A 284 6.49 -10.76 -8.66
CA HIS A 284 6.63 -9.96 -7.43
C HIS A 284 5.31 -9.53 -6.76
N HIS A 285 4.16 -9.66 -7.43
CA HIS A 285 2.86 -9.49 -6.81
C HIS A 285 2.24 -10.84 -6.50
N LEU A 286 1.79 -11.00 -5.25
CA LEU A 286 1.11 -12.21 -4.80
C LEU A 286 -0.31 -12.24 -5.36
N ASP A 287 -0.76 -13.41 -5.82
CA ASP A 287 -2.18 -13.61 -6.14
C ASP A 287 -3.02 -13.73 -4.86
N LYS A 288 -4.35 -13.82 -4.99
CA LYS A 288 -5.26 -13.94 -3.83
C LYS A 288 -4.88 -15.07 -2.86
N ILE A 289 -4.49 -16.24 -3.37
CA ILE A 289 -4.17 -17.40 -2.53
C ILE A 289 -2.77 -17.23 -1.92
N GLY A 290 -1.80 -16.79 -2.72
CA GLY A 290 -0.44 -16.45 -2.28
C GLY A 290 -0.47 -15.40 -1.17
N GLY A 291 -1.26 -14.33 -1.35
CA GLY A 291 -1.44 -13.25 -0.38
C GLY A 291 -2.13 -13.72 0.90
N GLN A 292 -3.12 -14.60 0.81
CA GLN A 292 -3.75 -15.19 2.00
C GLN A 292 -2.74 -16.01 2.82
N ASN A 293 -1.96 -16.88 2.16
CA ASN A 293 -0.95 -17.72 2.79
C ASN A 293 0.21 -16.89 3.38
N PHE A 294 0.62 -15.85 2.67
CA PHE A 294 1.61 -14.90 3.15
C PHE A 294 1.12 -14.16 4.38
N THR A 295 -0.09 -13.60 4.33
CA THR A 295 -0.67 -12.84 5.44
C THR A 295 -0.80 -13.70 6.70
N LYS A 296 -1.18 -14.99 6.57
CA LYS A 296 -1.16 -15.94 7.70
C LYS A 296 0.24 -16.11 8.27
N THR A 297 1.24 -16.35 7.43
CA THR A 297 2.64 -16.51 7.86
C THR A 297 3.18 -15.24 8.54
N LEU A 298 2.81 -14.07 8.05
CA LEU A 298 3.13 -12.79 8.68
C LEU A 298 2.48 -12.70 10.07
N CYS A 299 1.18 -13.00 10.19
CA CYS A 299 0.48 -12.98 11.47
C CYS A 299 1.10 -13.97 12.48
N ASP A 300 1.47 -15.17 12.04
CA ASP A 300 2.17 -16.15 12.89
C ASP A 300 3.50 -15.58 13.43
N SER A 301 4.23 -14.84 12.58
CA SER A 301 5.49 -14.19 12.97
C SER A 301 5.25 -13.09 14.02
N ILE A 302 4.20 -12.28 13.84
CA ILE A 302 3.78 -11.24 14.81
C ILE A 302 3.41 -11.89 16.16
N ILE A 303 2.62 -12.97 16.12
CA ILE A 303 2.19 -13.70 17.33
C ILE A 303 3.39 -14.31 18.06
N SER A 304 4.33 -14.90 17.32
CA SER A 304 5.53 -15.54 17.88
C SER A 304 6.39 -14.56 18.69
N ILE A 305 6.62 -13.35 18.16
CA ILE A 305 7.36 -12.31 18.87
C ILE A 305 6.63 -11.89 20.15
N LYS A 306 5.32 -11.66 20.10
CA LYS A 306 4.54 -11.30 21.29
C LYS A 306 4.61 -12.37 22.39
N ASN A 307 4.57 -13.64 22.01
CA ASN A 307 4.67 -14.72 22.98
C ASN A 307 6.09 -14.80 23.58
N SER A 308 7.13 -14.52 22.80
CA SER A 308 8.53 -14.54 23.27
C SER A 308 8.84 -13.42 24.28
N ILE A 309 8.16 -12.26 24.17
CA ILE A 309 8.30 -11.13 25.10
C ILE A 309 7.57 -11.40 26.44
N ASN A 310 6.53 -12.25 26.43
CA ASN A 310 5.71 -12.54 27.61
C ASN A 310 6.22 -13.71 28.47
N ILE A 311 7.36 -14.33 28.14
CA ILE A 311 8.01 -15.31 29.01
C ILE A 311 8.91 -14.53 29.97
N PRO A 312 8.63 -14.50 31.30
CA PRO A 312 9.55 -13.90 32.24
C PRO A 312 10.89 -14.62 32.14
N ALA A 313 12.00 -13.88 32.05
CA ALA A 313 13.32 -14.45 32.21
C ALA A 313 13.36 -15.15 33.58
N THR A 314 13.20 -16.47 33.60
CA THR A 314 13.44 -17.26 34.80
C THR A 314 14.92 -17.17 35.09
N ASN A 315 15.26 -16.45 36.15
CA ASN A 315 16.62 -16.29 36.67
C ASN A 315 17.32 -17.66 36.75
N SER A 316 18.37 -17.85 35.95
CA SER A 316 19.42 -18.85 36.19
C SER A 316 20.58 -18.18 36.90
#